data_AF-A0A1M3J737-F1
#
_entry.id   AF-A0A1M3J737-F1
#
_cell.length_a   1.000
_cell.length_b   1.000
_cell.length_c   1.000
_cell.angle_alpha   90.00
_cell.angle_beta   90.00
_cell.angle_gamma   90.00
#
_symmetry.space_group_name_H-M   'P 1'
#
loop_
_entity.id
_entity.type
_entity.pdbx_description
1 polymer ?
#
loop_
_entity_poly.entity_id
_entity_poly.type
_entity_poly.pdbx_seq_one_letter_code
_entity_poly.pdbx_strand_id
1 'polypeptide(L)'
;MPNKDSRLLSQTELLDIYGTPILSDTERQKYFTFNDEEIKVLKSFKDTKEAVYFAICLVFFKIKQTLVDFNYQDVTAERQHIMERYFPQSSHPRSHPHYRNKIRVENKVLALCGYQRFTREISTKITRVAFKEVV
;
A
#
# COMPACT_ATOMS: atom_id res chain seq x y z
N MET A 1 -10.68 41.89 2.02
CA MET A 1 -9.87 40.68 2.17
C MET A 1 -10.78 39.46 2.22
N PRO A 2 -10.42 38.38 1.52
CA PRO A 2 -10.50 37.06 2.15
C PRO A 2 -9.20 36.26 1.90
N ASN A 3 -8.65 35.66 2.96
CA ASN A 3 -7.53 34.73 2.85
C ASN A 3 -8.02 33.47 2.13
N LYS A 4 -7.63 33.34 0.85
CA LYS A 4 -8.14 32.37 -0.13
C LYS A 4 -7.20 31.16 -0.28
N ASP A 5 -6.82 30.53 0.81
CA ASP A 5 -6.10 29.25 0.76
C ASP A 5 -6.35 28.45 2.05
N SER A 6 -7.57 27.91 2.21
CA SER A 6 -7.91 27.01 3.32
C SER A 6 -7.54 25.55 3.00
N ARG A 7 -6.31 25.30 2.56
CA ARG A 7 -5.78 23.93 2.50
C ARG A 7 -5.20 23.62 3.87
N LEU A 8 -5.77 22.62 4.56
CA LEU A 8 -5.31 22.16 5.88
C LEU A 8 -3.87 21.65 5.87
N LEU A 9 -3.39 21.22 4.70
CA LEU A 9 -2.02 20.75 4.46
C LEU A 9 -1.39 21.56 3.33
N SER A 10 -0.14 21.93 3.50
CA SER A 10 0.71 22.47 2.43
C SER A 10 0.96 21.41 1.36
N GLN A 11 1.39 21.84 0.17
CA GLN A 11 1.72 20.93 -0.92
C GLN A 11 2.85 19.96 -0.52
N THR A 12 3.82 20.45 0.26
CA THR A 12 4.94 19.64 0.76
C THR A 12 4.47 18.57 1.73
N GLU A 13 3.57 18.91 2.66
CA GLU A 13 3.00 17.93 3.60
C GLU A 13 2.15 16.88 2.88
N LEU A 14 1.39 17.28 1.85
CA LEU A 14 0.64 16.34 1.03
C LEU A 14 1.55 15.35 0.31
N LEU A 15 2.67 15.82 -0.25
CA LEU A 15 3.65 14.96 -0.91
C LEU A 15 4.40 14.07 0.10
N ASP A 16 4.66 14.58 1.30
CA ASP A 16 5.29 13.78 2.33
C ASP A 16 4.37 12.66 2.84
N ILE A 17 3.07 12.91 2.98
CA ILE A 17 2.13 11.89 3.47
C ILE A 17 1.70 10.94 2.35
N TYR A 18 1.30 11.48 1.20
CA TYR A 18 0.62 10.71 0.13
C TYR A 18 1.46 10.51 -1.12
N GLY A 19 2.65 11.11 -1.21
CA GLY A 19 3.54 10.96 -2.35
C GLY A 19 4.16 9.56 -2.44
N THR A 20 4.49 9.17 -3.67
CA THR A 20 5.28 7.95 -3.93
C THR A 20 6.66 8.08 -3.29
N PRO A 21 7.07 7.16 -2.40
CA PRO A 21 8.40 7.19 -1.80
C PRO A 21 9.49 7.01 -2.86
N ILE A 22 10.53 7.85 -2.78
CA ILE A 22 11.73 7.69 -3.60
C ILE A 22 12.71 6.84 -2.80
N LEU A 23 13.09 5.67 -3.34
CA LEU A 23 13.99 4.73 -2.68
C LEU A 23 15.35 4.70 -3.37
N SER A 24 16.41 4.80 -2.58
CA SER A 24 17.75 4.41 -3.01
C SER A 24 17.87 2.89 -3.20
N ASP A 25 18.92 2.43 -3.88
CA ASP A 25 19.11 0.98 -4.12
C ASP A 25 19.28 0.19 -2.82
N THR A 26 19.96 0.77 -1.83
CA THR A 26 20.15 0.15 -0.50
C THR A 26 18.84 0.06 0.27
N GLU A 27 18.02 1.12 0.23
CA GLU A 27 16.68 1.12 0.82
C GLU A 27 15.77 0.11 0.12
N ARG A 28 15.80 0.06 -1.21
CA ARG A 28 15.03 -0.92 -1.99
C ARG A 28 15.41 -2.35 -1.57
N GLN A 29 16.70 -2.67 -1.51
CA GLN A 29 17.16 -3.98 -1.06
C GLN A 29 16.71 -4.31 0.37
N LYS A 30 16.76 -3.32 1.27
CA LYS A 30 16.33 -3.48 2.66
C LYS A 30 14.82 -3.71 2.77
N TYR A 31 14.01 -2.84 2.20
CA TYR A 31 12.55 -2.88 2.36
C TYR A 31 11.88 -4.00 1.57
N PHE A 32 12.42 -4.39 0.42
CA PHE A 32 11.92 -5.52 -0.38
C PHE A 32 12.45 -6.87 0.10
N THR A 33 13.05 -6.95 1.28
CA THR A 33 13.34 -8.22 1.97
C THR A 33 12.16 -8.56 2.87
N PHE A 34 11.29 -9.44 2.38
CA PHE A 34 10.06 -9.85 3.06
C PHE A 34 10.30 -10.98 4.06
N ASN A 35 9.53 -10.98 5.14
CA ASN A 35 9.49 -12.09 6.10
C ASN A 35 8.63 -13.26 5.58
N ASP A 36 8.60 -14.37 6.31
CA ASP A 36 7.90 -15.59 5.89
C ASP A 36 6.39 -15.40 5.69
N GLU A 37 5.73 -14.60 6.54
CA GLU A 37 4.30 -14.32 6.43
C GLU A 37 3.98 -13.47 5.18
N GLU A 38 4.80 -12.47 4.92
CA GLU A 38 4.70 -11.59 3.76
C GLU A 38 4.96 -12.37 2.47
N ILE A 39 5.97 -13.24 2.46
CA ILE A 39 6.27 -14.14 1.34
C ILE A 39 5.11 -15.10 1.09
N LYS A 40 4.48 -15.63 2.15
CA LYS A 40 3.31 -16.52 2.02
C LYS A 40 2.15 -15.80 1.34
N VAL A 41 1.87 -14.55 1.71
CA VAL A 41 0.82 -13.76 1.06
C VAL A 41 1.22 -13.39 -0.37
N LEU A 42 2.47 -12.99 -0.62
CA LEU A 42 3.00 -12.68 -1.95
C LEU A 42 2.84 -13.87 -2.91
N LYS A 43 3.14 -15.09 -2.46
CA LYS A 43 3.02 -16.32 -3.26
C LYS A 43 1.58 -16.82 -3.38
N SER A 44 0.63 -16.29 -2.60
CA SER A 44 -0.79 -16.66 -2.71
C SER A 44 -1.49 -16.09 -3.94
N PHE A 45 -0.89 -15.10 -4.61
CA PHE A 45 -1.45 -14.49 -5.80
C PHE A 45 -1.21 -15.36 -7.03
N LYS A 46 -2.28 -15.62 -7.80
CA LYS A 46 -2.19 -16.34 -9.08
C LYS A 46 -1.69 -15.44 -10.22
N ASP A 47 -1.97 -14.13 -10.14
CA ASP A 47 -1.56 -13.15 -11.13
C ASP A 47 -0.32 -12.38 -10.62
N THR A 48 0.78 -12.48 -11.35
CA THR A 48 2.03 -11.75 -11.08
C THR A 48 1.80 -10.24 -10.98
N LYS A 49 0.84 -9.71 -11.73
CA LYS A 49 0.48 -8.29 -11.68
C LYS A 49 -0.05 -7.88 -10.30
N GLU A 50 -0.90 -8.71 -9.70
CA GLU A 50 -1.41 -8.50 -8.34
C GLU A 50 -0.30 -8.69 -7.31
N ALA A 51 0.57 -9.70 -7.50
CA ALA A 51 1.67 -9.98 -6.60
C ALA A 51 2.70 -8.83 -6.55
N VAL A 52 3.09 -8.30 -7.71
CA VAL A 52 4.01 -7.15 -7.81
C VAL A 52 3.36 -5.90 -7.23
N TYR A 53 2.09 -5.65 -7.54
CA TYR A 53 1.37 -4.51 -6.96
C TYR A 53 1.28 -4.61 -5.44
N PHE A 54 1.00 -5.81 -4.92
CA PHE A 54 0.99 -6.11 -3.49
C PHE A 54 2.33 -5.81 -2.82
N ALA A 55 3.44 -6.30 -3.39
CA ALA A 55 4.77 -6.10 -2.84
C ALA A 55 5.15 -4.62 -2.73
N ILE A 56 4.87 -3.82 -3.78
CA ILE A 56 5.13 -2.37 -3.77
C ILE A 56 4.24 -1.68 -2.74
N CYS A 57 2.94 -1.99 -2.75
CA CYS A 57 1.97 -1.41 -1.83
C CYS A 57 2.34 -1.69 -0.37
N LEU A 58 2.79 -2.91 -0.05
CA LEU A 58 3.27 -3.30 1.27
C LEU A 58 4.48 -2.47 1.72
N VAL A 59 5.49 -2.33 0.86
CA VAL A 59 6.68 -1.53 1.17
C VAL A 59 6.32 -0.07 1.39
N PHE A 60 5.52 0.52 0.51
CA PHE A 60 5.11 1.92 0.64
C PHE A 60 4.27 2.14 1.89
N PHE A 61 3.38 1.21 2.21
CA PHE A 61 2.60 1.26 3.44
C PHE A 61 3.49 1.20 4.68
N LYS A 62 4.52 0.35 4.71
CA LYS A 62 5.47 0.31 5.84
C LYS A 62 6.23 1.62 6.05
N ILE A 63 6.50 2.36 4.97
CA ILE A 63 7.25 3.63 5.02
C ILE A 63 6.32 4.79 5.40
N LYS A 64 5.18 4.93 4.71
CA LYS A 64 4.29 6.09 4.82
C LYS A 64 3.12 5.89 5.80
N GLN A 65 2.90 4.65 6.25
CA GLN A 65 1.75 4.26 7.11
C GLN A 65 0.39 4.63 6.50
N THR A 66 0.34 4.75 5.16
CA THR A 66 -0.87 5.02 4.39
C THR A 66 -0.81 4.28 3.05
N LEU A 67 -1.97 4.04 2.45
CA LEU A 67 -2.07 3.48 1.10
C LEU A 67 -1.75 4.60 0.10
N VAL A 68 -0.52 4.57 -0.40
CA VAL A 68 -0.04 5.50 -1.44
C VAL A 68 -0.66 5.11 -2.78
N ASP A 69 -1.22 6.08 -3.49
CA ASP A 69 -1.58 5.91 -4.90
C ASP A 69 -0.36 6.21 -5.76
N PHE A 70 0.04 5.23 -6.58
CA PHE A 70 1.22 5.30 -7.42
C PHE A 70 0.89 4.80 -8.83
N ASN A 71 1.53 5.42 -9.82
CA ASN A 71 1.39 4.99 -11.20
C ASN A 71 2.38 3.89 -11.54
N TYR A 72 2.04 3.14 -12.58
CA TYR A 72 2.84 2.01 -13.04
C TYR A 72 4.24 2.43 -13.47
N GLN A 73 4.33 3.59 -14.13
CA GLN A 73 5.56 4.13 -14.70
C GLN A 73 6.52 4.64 -13.61
N ASP A 74 5.99 5.19 -12.52
CA ASP A 74 6.76 5.84 -11.46
C ASP A 74 7.55 4.85 -10.61
N VAL A 75 7.16 3.58 -10.59
CA VAL A 75 7.75 2.53 -9.74
C VAL A 75 8.51 1.48 -10.55
N THR A 76 9.15 1.89 -11.65
CA THR A 76 9.84 0.95 -12.56
C THR A 76 10.97 0.18 -11.86
N ALA A 77 11.77 0.86 -11.04
CA ALA A 77 12.89 0.24 -10.33
C ALA A 77 12.42 -0.78 -9.28
N GLU A 78 11.35 -0.47 -8.55
CA GLU A 78 10.72 -1.35 -7.57
C GLU A 78 10.12 -2.57 -8.26
N ARG A 79 9.41 -2.37 -9.39
CA ARG A 79 8.87 -3.47 -10.19
C ARG A 79 9.97 -4.43 -10.64
N GLN A 80 11.06 -3.89 -11.20
CA GLN A 80 12.18 -4.71 -11.66
C GLN A 80 12.81 -5.49 -10.51
N HIS A 81 13.07 -4.83 -9.38
CA HIS A 81 13.66 -5.47 -8.21
C HIS A 81 12.81 -6.63 -7.67
N ILE A 82 11.49 -6.47 -7.61
CA ILE A 82 10.56 -7.53 -7.17
C ILE A 82 10.54 -8.68 -8.17
N MET A 83 10.50 -8.37 -9.46
CA MET A 83 10.47 -9.38 -10.52
C MET A 83 11.73 -10.23 -10.48
N GLU A 84 12.91 -9.61 -10.40
CA GLU A 84 14.20 -10.31 -10.30
C GLU A 84 14.29 -11.17 -9.03
N ARG A 85 13.84 -10.63 -7.89
CA ARG A 85 14.00 -11.30 -6.59
C ARG A 85 13.01 -12.44 -6.35
N TYR A 86 11.75 -12.26 -6.73
CA TYR A 86 10.66 -13.18 -6.35
C TYR A 86 10.01 -13.89 -7.54
N PHE A 87 10.13 -13.35 -8.75
CA PHE A 87 9.48 -13.88 -9.95
C PHE A 87 10.40 -13.96 -11.17
N PRO A 88 11.64 -14.51 -11.05
CA PRO A 88 12.64 -14.44 -12.12
C PRO A 88 12.23 -15.16 -13.41
N GLN A 89 11.29 -16.11 -13.33
CA GLN A 89 10.80 -16.89 -14.47
C GLN A 89 9.46 -16.39 -15.02
N SER A 90 8.89 -15.33 -14.43
CA SER A 90 7.59 -14.81 -14.82
C SER A 90 7.72 -13.66 -15.82
N SER A 91 6.74 -13.52 -16.70
CA SER A 91 6.64 -12.34 -17.55
C SER A 91 6.42 -11.09 -16.71
N HIS A 92 7.13 -10.02 -17.04
CA HIS A 92 6.92 -8.71 -16.42
C HIS A 92 5.50 -8.23 -16.73
N PRO A 93 4.74 -7.79 -15.72
CA PRO A 93 3.48 -7.10 -15.96
C PRO A 93 3.70 -5.89 -16.89
N ARG A 94 2.63 -5.41 -17.51
CA ARG A 94 2.66 -4.19 -18.36
C ARG A 94 1.73 -3.08 -17.88
N SER A 95 1.01 -3.34 -16.79
CA SER A 95 0.07 -2.39 -16.19
C SER A 95 -0.28 -2.83 -14.77
N HIS A 96 -0.92 -1.95 -14.01
CA HIS A 96 -1.50 -2.31 -12.70
C HIS A 96 -2.73 -3.22 -12.83
N PRO A 97 -3.06 -3.96 -11.76
CA PRO A 97 -4.31 -4.71 -11.70
C PRO A 97 -5.51 -3.82 -11.97
N HIS A 98 -6.60 -4.42 -12.43
CA HIS A 98 -7.89 -3.75 -12.52
C HIS A 98 -8.32 -3.23 -11.14
N TYR A 99 -9.07 -2.12 -11.07
CA TYR A 99 -9.38 -1.42 -9.82
C TYR A 99 -9.96 -2.34 -8.71
N ARG A 100 -10.84 -3.28 -9.09
CA ARG A 100 -11.42 -4.26 -8.14
C ARG A 100 -10.37 -5.15 -7.49
N ASN A 101 -9.34 -5.52 -8.26
CA ASN A 101 -8.25 -6.35 -7.77
C ASN A 101 -7.28 -5.53 -6.93
N LYS A 102 -7.06 -4.23 -7.24
CA LYS A 102 -6.27 -3.32 -6.40
C LYS A 102 -6.83 -3.26 -4.97
N ILE A 103 -8.14 -3.02 -4.81
CA ILE A 103 -8.78 -2.94 -3.50
C ILE A 103 -8.58 -4.25 -2.71
N ARG A 104 -8.71 -5.41 -3.37
CA ARG A 104 -8.48 -6.72 -2.75
C ARG A 104 -7.02 -6.91 -2.31
N VAL A 105 -6.07 -6.46 -3.13
CA VAL A 105 -4.65 -6.47 -2.81
C VAL A 105 -4.34 -5.56 -1.61
N GLU A 106 -4.83 -4.32 -1.63
CA GLU A 106 -4.67 -3.35 -0.54
C GLU A 106 -5.24 -3.88 0.78
N ASN A 107 -6.39 -4.57 0.75
CA ASN A 107 -6.95 -5.19 1.96
C ASN A 107 -6.03 -6.26 2.56
N LYS A 108 -5.28 -7.00 1.72
CA LYS A 108 -4.28 -7.97 2.22
C LYS A 108 -3.08 -7.25 2.85
N VAL A 109 -2.66 -6.11 2.30
CA VAL A 109 -1.61 -5.27 2.90
C VAL A 109 -2.04 -4.77 4.26
N LEU A 110 -3.23 -4.17 4.35
CA LEU A 110 -3.78 -3.68 5.62
C LEU A 110 -3.84 -4.80 6.66
N ALA A 111 -4.39 -5.96 6.28
CA ALA A 111 -4.50 -7.10 7.20
C ALA A 111 -3.15 -7.59 7.72
N LEU A 112 -2.11 -7.64 6.87
CA LEU A 112 -0.75 -8.00 7.29
C LEU A 112 -0.14 -6.98 8.26
N CYS A 113 -0.47 -5.70 8.11
CA CYS A 113 0.02 -4.65 8.97
C CYS A 113 -0.86 -4.43 10.22
N GLY A 114 -1.88 -5.27 10.45
CA GLY A 114 -2.79 -5.13 11.60
C GLY A 114 -3.86 -4.03 11.44
N TYR A 115 -4.08 -3.55 10.22
CA TYR A 115 -5.08 -2.54 9.89
C TYR A 115 -6.28 -3.14 9.15
N GLN A 116 -7.36 -2.38 9.12
CA GLN A 116 -8.55 -2.66 8.31
C GLN A 116 -9.14 -1.35 7.79
N ARG A 117 -9.95 -1.43 6.73
CA ARG A 117 -10.68 -0.25 6.24
C ARG A 117 -11.73 0.17 7.25
N PHE A 118 -11.97 1.47 7.36
CA PHE A 118 -13.10 1.98 8.12
C PHE A 118 -14.39 1.83 7.32
N THR A 119 -15.30 0.98 7.78
CA THR A 119 -16.61 0.75 7.15
C THR A 119 -17.75 1.15 8.07
N ARG A 120 -18.97 1.24 7.52
CA ARG A 120 -20.17 1.59 8.30
C ARG A 120 -20.43 0.58 9.41
N GLU A 121 -20.14 -0.70 9.16
CA GLU A 121 -20.26 -1.78 10.15
C GLU A 121 -19.28 -1.56 11.31
N ILE A 122 -18.03 -1.19 11.02
CA ILE A 122 -17.03 -0.89 12.06
C ILE A 122 -17.43 0.35 12.85
N SER A 123 -17.87 1.41 12.18
CA SER A 123 -18.39 2.62 12.85
C SER A 123 -19.50 2.27 13.83
N THR A 124 -20.50 1.49 13.39
CA THR A 124 -21.62 1.07 14.24
C THR A 124 -21.16 0.23 15.44
N LYS A 125 -20.17 -0.66 15.25
CA LYS A 125 -19.58 -1.45 16.34
C LYS A 125 -18.87 -0.56 17.36
N ILE A 126 -18.04 0.38 16.90
CA ILE A 126 -17.32 1.33 17.77
C ILE A 126 -18.31 2.16 18.58
N THR A 127 -19.31 2.74 17.92
CA THR A 127 -20.37 3.52 18.58
C THR A 127 -21.09 2.70 19.64
N ARG A 128 -21.45 1.44 19.35
CA ARG A 128 -22.12 0.55 20.30
C ARG A 128 -21.26 0.22 21.53
N VAL A 129 -19.95 0.06 21.37
CA VAL A 129 -19.02 -0.19 22.49
C VAL A 129 -18.82 1.08 23.31
N ALA A 130 -18.56 2.21 22.66
CA ALA A 130 -18.39 3.50 23.33
C ALA A 130 -19.60 3.91 24.19
N PHE A 131 -20.83 3.64 23.73
CA PHE A 131 -22.04 3.92 24.51
C PHE A 131 -22.35 2.88 25.60
N LYS A 132 -21.69 1.71 25.60
CA LYS A 132 -21.84 0.69 26.67
C LYS A 132 -20.95 0.95 27.88
N GLU A 133 -19.89 1.73 27.74
CA GLU A 133 -18.97 2.06 28.85
C GLU A 133 -19.38 3.32 29.64
N VAL A 134 -20.45 4.00 29.21
CA VAL A 134 -20.95 5.25 29.82
C VAL A 134 -22.21 5.01 30.67
N VAL A 135 -22.62 3.75 30.87
CA VAL A 135 -23.75 3.33 31.72
C VAL A 135 -23.27 2.29 32.71
#